data_AF-A0A9E3QXE0-F1
#
_entry.id   AF-A0A9E3QXE0-F1
#
_cell.length_a   1.000
_cell.length_b   1.000
_cell.length_c   1.000
_cell.angle_alpha   90.00
_cell.angle_beta   90.00
_cell.angle_gamma   90.00
#
_symmetry.space_group_name_H-M   'P 1'
#
loop_
_entity.id
_entity.type
_entity.pdbx_description
1 polymer ?
#
loop_
_entity_poly.entity_id
_entity_poly.type
_entity_poly.pdbx_seq_one_letter_code
_entity_poly.pdbx_strand_id
1 'polypeptide(L)'
;MSWTRTLILWLVVAGLFVALLWVPGGLSGDSALRWAPLLFVVVFVFVLAFFVVKARRGLAENNRASVLLAEGRVLESLALFEAAGKSLRNPLPLVNVARCQLLLWRVHDAAATLDAFDARMKRPLNGFPQGERVGAQLGVLVHALLGNTAGTERTLALAAETTTGRLASAVIAARAGDFAAAEKLLEQHAVVLDQLGGSLRAFAEVLAAYVASKTGGRAREVPILRMFRESSPDQLKAVWPELHAFLVRAQQGPELPR
;
A
#
# COMPACT_ATOMS: atom_id res chain seq x y z
N MET A 1 14.51 -3.04 10.67
CA MET A 1 15.73 -3.06 11.51
C MET A 1 16.17 -4.51 11.61
N SER A 2 17.37 -4.87 11.14
CA SER A 2 17.84 -6.26 11.17
C SER A 2 18.05 -6.72 12.61
N TRP A 3 17.81 -8.01 12.88
CA TRP A 3 18.02 -8.63 14.19
C TRP A 3 19.42 -8.35 14.74
N THR A 4 20.40 -8.22 13.84
CA THR A 4 21.77 -7.79 14.14
C THR A 4 21.88 -6.45 14.85
N ARG A 5 21.08 -5.42 14.52
CA ARG A 5 21.18 -4.12 15.22
C ARG A 5 20.60 -4.17 16.63
N THR A 6 19.55 -4.96 16.83
CA THR A 6 18.98 -5.18 18.17
C THR A 6 19.91 -6.05 19.01
N LEU A 7 20.52 -7.08 18.42
CA LEU A 7 21.55 -7.89 19.06
C LEU A 7 22.77 -7.04 19.43
N ILE A 8 23.27 -6.19 18.53
CA ILE A 8 24.38 -5.27 18.82
C ILE A 8 24.03 -4.35 19.98
N LEU A 9 22.80 -3.80 20.03
CA LEU A 9 22.37 -2.95 21.14
C LEU A 9 22.40 -3.72 22.47
N TRP A 10 21.90 -4.96 22.47
CA TRP A 10 21.93 -5.83 23.65
C TRP A 10 23.34 -6.27 24.03
N LEU A 11 24.23 -6.51 23.06
CA LEU A 11 25.64 -6.84 23.28
C LEU A 11 26.42 -5.63 23.82
N VAL A 12 26.09 -4.41 23.38
CA VAL A 12 26.66 -3.16 23.92
C VAL A 12 26.15 -2.93 25.34
N VAL A 13 24.86 -3.16 25.62
CA VAL A 13 24.29 -3.10 26.97
C VAL A 13 24.94 -4.15 27.89
N ALA A 14 25.08 -5.39 27.42
CA ALA A 14 25.74 -6.46 28.16
C ALA A 14 27.24 -6.16 28.37
N GLY A 15 27.93 -5.64 27.35
CA GLY A 15 29.34 -5.25 27.42
C GLY A 15 29.56 -4.09 28.39
N LEU A 16 28.69 -3.08 28.40
CA LEU A 16 28.71 -1.99 29.38
C LEU A 16 28.44 -2.51 30.79
N PHE A 17 27.52 -3.46 30.95
CA PHE A 17 27.22 -4.10 32.23
C PHE A 17 28.42 -4.91 32.76
N VAL A 18 29.06 -5.70 31.91
CA VAL A 18 30.27 -6.46 32.26
C VAL A 18 31.45 -5.52 32.57
N ALA A 19 31.65 -4.46 31.78
CA ALA A 19 32.70 -3.47 32.03
C ALA A 19 32.50 -2.73 33.35
N LEU A 20 31.25 -2.39 33.72
CA LEU A 20 30.90 -1.80 35.01
C LEU A 20 31.19 -2.73 36.20
N LEU A 21 31.04 -4.05 36.02
CA LEU A 21 31.40 -5.06 37.02
C LEU A 21 32.91 -5.30 37.14
N TRP A 22 33.72 -4.81 36.20
CA TRP A 22 35.16 -5.06 36.10
C TRP A 22 36.03 -3.82 36.31
N VAL A 23 35.46 -2.67 36.71
CA VAL A 23 36.24 -1.45 37.01
C VAL A 23 37.18 -1.70 38.20
N PRO A 24 38.51 -1.65 38.02
CA PRO A 24 39.45 -1.93 39.09
C PRO A 24 39.45 -0.75 40.08
N GLY A 25 38.89 -0.99 41.28
CA GLY A 25 38.84 -0.02 42.38
C GLY A 25 37.44 0.37 42.86
N GLY A 26 36.36 -0.13 42.27
CA GLY A 26 34.99 0.25 42.64
C GLY A 26 34.07 -0.94 42.88
N LEU A 27 33.54 -1.03 44.11
CA LEU A 27 32.55 -1.98 44.62
C LEU A 27 33.09 -3.40 44.90
N SER A 28 33.34 -3.70 46.18
CA SER A 28 33.47 -5.07 46.68
C SER A 28 32.26 -5.92 46.25
N GLY A 29 32.40 -7.24 46.12
CA GLY A 29 31.38 -8.13 45.53
C GLY A 29 29.93 -7.93 46.02
N ASP A 30 29.75 -7.56 47.29
CA ASP A 30 28.43 -7.22 47.88
C ASP A 30 27.79 -5.94 47.30
N SER A 31 28.59 -4.97 46.94
CA SER A 31 28.13 -3.66 46.48
C SER A 31 27.87 -3.63 44.96
N ALA A 32 28.60 -4.42 44.16
CA ALA A 32 28.29 -4.65 42.75
C ALA A 32 26.94 -5.39 42.58
N LEU A 33 26.67 -6.41 43.41
CA LEU A 33 25.39 -7.12 43.45
C LEU A 33 24.21 -6.22 43.88
N ARG A 34 24.45 -5.21 44.74
CA ARG A 34 23.43 -4.25 45.17
C ARG A 34 23.03 -3.25 44.08
N TRP A 35 23.99 -2.78 43.27
CA TRP A 35 23.71 -1.76 42.24
C TRP A 35 23.35 -2.34 40.86
N ALA A 36 23.70 -3.60 40.60
CA ALA A 36 23.38 -4.28 39.34
C ALA A 36 21.87 -4.25 38.97
N PRO A 37 20.92 -4.50 39.89
CA PRO A 37 19.49 -4.37 39.59
C PRO A 37 19.11 -2.94 39.20
N LEU A 38 19.67 -1.93 39.86
CA LEU A 38 19.38 -0.52 39.58
C LEU A 38 19.90 -0.13 38.19
N LEU A 39 21.14 -0.49 37.86
CA LEU A 39 21.73 -0.23 36.54
C LEU A 39 20.95 -0.94 35.43
N PHE A 40 20.52 -2.18 35.66
CA PHE A 40 19.67 -2.91 34.73
C PHE A 40 18.34 -2.18 34.50
N VAL A 41 17.67 -1.74 35.58
CA VAL A 41 16.42 -0.98 35.49
C VAL A 41 16.63 0.32 34.71
N VAL A 42 17.69 1.08 35.00
CA VAL A 42 17.98 2.35 34.31
C VAL A 42 18.18 2.10 32.81
N VAL A 43 19.03 1.14 32.43
CA VAL A 43 19.28 0.82 31.02
C VAL A 43 18.02 0.29 30.33
N PHE A 44 17.27 -0.58 30.99
CA PHE A 44 16.00 -1.11 30.48
C PHE A 44 15.00 0.02 30.23
N VAL A 45 14.86 0.98 31.15
CA VAL A 45 13.98 2.14 31.00
C VAL A 45 14.41 3.01 29.82
N PHE A 46 15.70 3.28 29.63
CA PHE A 46 16.18 4.04 28.48
C PHE A 46 15.90 3.33 27.15
N VAL A 47 16.16 2.03 27.08
CA VAL A 47 15.86 1.22 25.88
C VAL A 47 14.36 1.22 25.61
N LEU A 48 13.53 0.99 26.62
CA LEU A 48 12.08 1.02 26.50
C LEU A 48 11.57 2.39 26.04
N ALA A 49 12.06 3.48 26.65
CA ALA A 49 11.70 4.85 26.29
C ALA A 49 12.04 5.15 24.82
N PHE A 50 13.23 4.74 24.35
CA PHE A 50 13.62 4.86 22.95
C PHE A 50 12.63 4.16 22.01
N PHE A 51 12.25 2.91 22.32
CA PHE A 51 11.28 2.17 21.52
C PHE A 51 9.88 2.79 21.55
N VAL A 52 9.42 3.28 22.71
CA VAL A 52 8.12 3.96 22.86
C VAL A 52 8.09 5.25 22.04
N VAL A 53 9.13 6.10 22.13
CA VAL A 53 9.23 7.34 21.36
C VAL A 53 9.23 7.04 19.86
N LYS A 54 10.00 6.04 19.43
CA LYS A 54 10.05 5.60 18.03
C LYS A 54 8.69 5.10 17.54
N ALA A 55 7.99 4.29 18.33
CA ALA A 55 6.66 3.79 17.97
C ALA A 55 5.63 4.93 17.89
N ARG A 56 5.64 5.86 18.85
CA ARG A 56 4.79 7.06 18.85
C ARG A 56 5.00 7.91 17.61
N ARG A 57 6.26 8.14 17.23
CA ARG A 57 6.60 8.88 16.00
C ARG A 57 6.06 8.17 14.75
N GLY A 58 6.26 6.85 14.64
CA GLY A 58 5.73 6.07 13.52
C GLY A 58 4.20 6.11 13.41
N LEU A 59 3.49 6.07 14.56
CA LEU A 59 2.03 6.22 14.58
C LEU A 59 1.58 7.63 14.18
N ALA A 60 2.27 8.67 14.64
CA ALA A 60 1.97 10.05 14.25
C ALA A 60 2.17 10.28 12.75
N GLU A 61 3.27 9.76 12.19
CA GLU A 61 3.54 9.79 10.74
C GLU A 61 2.45 9.06 9.95
N ASN A 62 2.02 7.86 10.38
CA ASN A 62 0.95 7.10 9.74
C ASN A 62 -0.42 7.80 9.79
N ASN A 63 -0.76 8.45 10.91
CA ASN A 63 -2.01 9.17 11.04
C ASN A 63 -2.02 10.42 10.15
N ARG A 64 -0.91 11.18 10.13
CA ARG A 64 -0.75 12.33 9.24
C ARG A 64 -0.82 11.93 7.76
N ALA A 65 -0.21 10.80 7.40
CA ALA A 65 -0.30 10.26 6.05
C ALA A 65 -1.75 9.94 5.65
N SER A 66 -2.54 9.36 6.56
CA SER A 66 -3.96 9.07 6.32
C SER A 66 -4.79 10.34 6.09
N VAL A 67 -4.53 11.42 6.84
CA VAL A 67 -5.20 12.72 6.63
C VAL A 67 -4.86 13.29 5.25
N LEU A 68 -3.58 13.34 4.89
CA LEU A 68 -3.15 13.82 3.57
C LEU A 68 -3.74 13.00 2.42
N LEU A 69 -3.87 11.67 2.61
CA LEU A 69 -4.50 10.81 1.62
C LEU A 69 -5.98 11.16 1.43
N ALA A 70 -6.70 11.44 2.52
CA ALA A 70 -8.11 11.86 2.46
C ALA A 70 -8.28 13.22 1.78
N GLU A 71 -7.32 14.14 1.96
CA GLU A 71 -7.24 15.42 1.23
C GLU A 71 -6.82 15.26 -0.24
N GLY A 72 -6.41 14.06 -0.64
CA GLY A 72 -6.00 13.76 -2.00
C GLY A 72 -4.55 14.13 -2.34
N ARG A 73 -3.70 14.44 -1.34
CA ARG A 73 -2.26 14.72 -1.47
C ARG A 73 -1.47 13.40 -1.43
N VAL A 74 -1.46 12.68 -2.55
CA VAL A 74 -1.04 11.28 -2.60
C VAL A 74 0.48 11.12 -2.50
N LEU A 75 1.27 11.98 -3.16
CA LEU A 75 2.73 11.89 -3.11
C LEU A 75 3.29 12.13 -1.70
N GLU A 76 2.76 13.12 -0.99
CA GLU A 76 3.17 13.41 0.38
C GLU A 76 2.74 12.33 1.36
N SER A 77 1.54 11.80 1.17
CA SER A 77 1.04 10.67 1.94
C SER A 77 1.94 9.43 1.77
N LEU A 78 2.33 9.12 0.53
CA LEU A 78 3.25 8.02 0.21
C LEU A 78 4.57 8.15 0.98
N ALA A 79 5.20 9.33 0.94
CA ALA A 79 6.47 9.57 1.62
C ALA A 79 6.37 9.34 3.15
N LEU A 80 5.26 9.76 3.77
CA LEU A 80 5.02 9.55 5.19
C LEU A 80 4.70 8.08 5.54
N PHE A 81 3.95 7.37 4.71
CA PHE A 81 3.71 5.94 4.93
C PHE A 81 5.00 5.12 4.81
N GLU A 82 5.88 5.45 3.86
CA GLU A 82 7.21 4.83 3.73
C GLU A 82 8.10 5.11 4.95
N ALA A 83 8.07 6.34 5.47
CA ALA A 83 8.78 6.70 6.70
C ALA A 83 8.22 5.94 7.91
N ALA A 84 6.90 5.88 8.06
CA ALA A 84 6.23 5.16 9.13
C ALA A 84 6.55 3.65 9.08
N GLY A 85 6.62 3.05 7.88
CA GLY A 85 6.99 1.65 7.68
C GLY A 85 8.43 1.30 8.09
N LYS A 86 9.34 2.28 8.17
CA LYS A 86 10.70 2.09 8.73
C LYS A 86 10.70 2.09 10.26
N SER A 87 9.74 2.80 10.86
CA SER A 87 9.61 2.99 12.30
C SER A 87 8.78 1.89 12.97
N LEU A 88 7.75 1.41 12.30
CA LEU A 88 6.81 0.40 12.79
C LEU A 88 7.26 -1.02 12.42
N ARG A 89 7.08 -1.98 13.32
CA ARG A 89 7.24 -3.42 13.01
C ARG A 89 6.04 -4.02 12.27
N ASN A 90 4.89 -3.34 12.34
CA ASN A 90 3.65 -3.76 11.72
C ASN A 90 3.74 -3.68 10.18
N PRO A 91 3.35 -4.70 9.41
CA PRO A 91 3.32 -4.65 7.95
C PRO A 91 2.18 -3.79 7.37
N LEU A 92 1.13 -3.43 8.14
CA LEU A 92 -0.03 -2.67 7.65
C LEU A 92 0.29 -1.38 6.87
N PRO A 93 1.29 -0.55 7.24
CA PRO A 93 1.65 0.62 6.44
C PRO A 93 2.00 0.29 4.99
N LEU A 94 2.49 -0.92 4.68
CA LEU A 94 2.77 -1.34 3.30
C LEU A 94 1.51 -1.39 2.44
N VAL A 95 0.35 -1.73 3.00
CA VAL A 95 -0.93 -1.70 2.28
C VAL A 95 -1.28 -0.27 1.88
N ASN A 96 -1.02 0.70 2.76
CA ASN A 96 -1.24 2.11 2.45
C ASN A 96 -0.22 2.67 1.44
N VAL A 97 1.04 2.20 1.49
CA VAL A 97 2.04 2.48 0.45
C VAL A 97 1.55 1.96 -0.91
N ALA A 98 1.12 0.70 -0.98
CA ALA A 98 0.57 0.10 -2.20
C ALA A 98 -0.67 0.85 -2.71
N ARG A 99 -1.55 1.30 -1.80
CA ARG A 99 -2.70 2.15 -2.14
C ARG A 99 -2.28 3.46 -2.80
N CYS A 100 -1.30 4.14 -2.22
CA CYS A 100 -0.80 5.40 -2.78
C CYS A 100 -0.13 5.17 -4.15
N GLN A 101 0.66 4.11 -4.28
CA GLN A 101 1.28 3.73 -5.56
C GLN A 101 0.21 3.44 -6.64
N LEU A 102 -0.87 2.72 -6.29
CA LEU A 102 -1.99 2.49 -7.20
C LEU A 102 -2.69 3.79 -7.61
N LEU A 103 -2.96 4.71 -6.67
CA LEU A 103 -3.56 6.01 -6.96
C LEU A 103 -2.67 6.92 -7.82
N LEU A 104 -1.36 6.65 -7.82
CA LEU A 104 -0.36 7.31 -8.66
C LEU A 104 -0.06 6.52 -9.95
N TRP A 105 -0.86 5.49 -10.27
CA TRP A 105 -0.69 4.62 -11.44
C TRP A 105 0.63 3.83 -11.51
N ARG A 106 1.35 3.73 -10.39
CA ARG A 106 2.56 2.91 -10.23
C ARG A 106 2.19 1.45 -9.93
N VAL A 107 1.46 0.81 -10.85
CA VAL A 107 0.81 -0.49 -10.62
C VAL A 107 1.84 -1.60 -10.34
N HIS A 108 2.99 -1.60 -11.01
CA HIS A 108 4.06 -2.54 -10.74
C HIS A 108 4.66 -2.39 -9.34
N ASP A 109 4.89 -1.16 -8.89
CA ASP A 109 5.40 -0.89 -7.54
C ASP A 109 4.39 -1.32 -6.47
N ALA A 110 3.10 -1.09 -6.73
CA ALA A 110 2.02 -1.54 -5.86
C ALA A 110 2.00 -3.07 -5.72
N ALA A 111 2.18 -3.80 -6.83
CA ALA A 111 2.27 -5.25 -6.81
C ALA A 111 3.46 -5.74 -5.97
N ALA A 112 4.65 -5.21 -6.22
CA ALA A 112 5.86 -5.57 -5.46
C ALA A 112 5.72 -5.26 -3.95
N THR A 113 5.05 -4.15 -3.62
CA THR A 113 4.79 -3.77 -2.23
C THR A 113 3.80 -4.72 -1.55
N LEU A 114 2.76 -5.18 -2.26
CA LEU A 114 1.81 -6.18 -1.75
C LEU A 114 2.47 -7.55 -1.59
N ASP A 115 3.34 -7.96 -2.49
CA ASP A 115 4.13 -9.20 -2.33
C ASP A 115 5.02 -9.14 -1.08
N ALA A 116 5.64 -7.98 -0.83
CA ALA A 116 6.43 -7.75 0.38
C ALA A 116 5.57 -7.74 1.66
N PHE A 117 4.33 -7.23 1.58
CA PHE A 117 3.36 -7.30 2.66
C PHE A 117 2.99 -8.76 2.99
N ASP A 118 2.60 -9.54 1.99
CA ASP A 118 2.24 -10.96 2.13
C ASP A 118 3.39 -11.77 2.74
N ALA A 119 4.62 -11.56 2.26
CA ALA A 119 5.81 -12.23 2.79
C ALA A 119 6.08 -11.89 4.27
N ARG A 120 5.73 -10.68 4.72
CA ARG A 120 5.88 -10.27 6.13
C ARG A 120 4.75 -10.76 7.02
N MET A 121 3.54 -10.89 6.46
CA MET A 121 2.35 -11.41 7.14
C MET A 121 2.47 -12.89 7.49
N LYS A 122 3.15 -13.69 6.66
CA LYS A 122 3.42 -15.11 6.91
C LYS A 122 4.40 -15.38 8.07
N ARG A 123 4.94 -14.36 8.73
CA ARG A 123 5.90 -14.54 9.84
C ARG A 123 5.15 -14.81 11.17
N PRO A 124 5.60 -15.77 12.00
CA PRO A 124 4.88 -16.20 13.22
C PRO A 124 4.60 -15.06 14.21
N LEU A 125 5.50 -14.09 14.29
CA LEU A 125 5.43 -12.96 15.23
C LEU A 125 4.53 -11.79 14.75
N ASN A 126 4.00 -11.87 13.53
CA ASN A 126 3.21 -10.82 12.89
C ASN A 126 1.77 -11.25 12.59
N GLY A 127 1.32 -12.39 13.14
CA GLY A 127 0.02 -13.00 12.85
C GLY A 127 -1.14 -12.05 13.13
N PHE A 128 -1.51 -11.25 12.14
CA PHE A 128 -2.72 -10.46 12.13
C PHE A 128 -3.84 -11.38 11.60
N PRO A 129 -4.83 -11.75 12.41
CA PRO A 129 -6.00 -12.46 11.91
C PRO A 129 -6.59 -11.66 10.75
N GLN A 130 -6.79 -12.30 9.60
CA GLN A 130 -7.33 -11.68 8.36
C GLN A 130 -6.39 -10.74 7.58
N GLY A 131 -5.07 -10.69 7.84
CA GLY A 131 -4.18 -9.83 7.06
C GLY A 131 -4.18 -10.11 5.54
N GLU A 132 -4.42 -11.35 5.13
CA GLU A 132 -4.61 -11.73 3.72
C GLU A 132 -5.80 -11.01 3.08
N ARG A 133 -6.90 -10.79 3.82
CA ARG A 133 -8.06 -10.04 3.31
C ARG A 133 -7.72 -8.57 3.10
N VAL A 134 -6.93 -7.98 4.00
CA VAL A 134 -6.53 -6.57 3.91
C VAL A 134 -5.71 -6.31 2.64
N GLY A 135 -4.73 -7.18 2.35
CA GLY A 135 -3.95 -7.10 1.11
C GLY A 135 -4.80 -7.39 -0.13
N ALA A 136 -5.67 -8.40 -0.08
CA ALA A 136 -6.49 -8.83 -1.21
C ALA A 136 -7.43 -7.73 -1.75
N GLN A 137 -7.94 -6.85 -0.88
CA GLN A 137 -8.80 -5.73 -1.28
C GLN A 137 -8.17 -4.84 -2.35
N LEU A 138 -6.86 -4.56 -2.24
CA LEU A 138 -6.13 -3.79 -3.26
C LEU A 138 -5.50 -4.71 -4.31
N GLY A 139 -4.99 -5.86 -3.88
CA GLY A 139 -4.29 -6.82 -4.73
C GLY A 139 -5.11 -7.30 -5.92
N VAL A 140 -6.42 -7.52 -5.74
CA VAL A 140 -7.29 -7.97 -6.83
C VAL A 140 -7.31 -7.00 -8.01
N LEU A 141 -7.37 -5.70 -7.74
CA LEU A 141 -7.38 -4.67 -8.78
C LEU A 141 -5.99 -4.50 -9.39
N VAL A 142 -4.93 -4.54 -8.58
CA VAL A 142 -3.55 -4.48 -9.06
C VAL A 142 -3.24 -5.64 -10.00
N HIS A 143 -3.58 -6.88 -9.62
CA HIS A 143 -3.37 -8.05 -10.46
C HIS A 143 -4.24 -8.02 -11.72
N ALA A 144 -5.49 -7.56 -11.61
CA ALA A 144 -6.37 -7.41 -12.77
C ALA A 144 -5.79 -6.41 -13.77
N LEU A 145 -5.29 -5.26 -13.31
CA LEU A 145 -4.66 -4.25 -14.16
C LEU A 145 -3.40 -4.78 -14.87
N LEU A 146 -2.60 -5.61 -14.17
CA LEU A 146 -1.42 -6.24 -14.75
C LEU A 146 -1.73 -7.43 -15.67
N GLY A 147 -3.00 -7.86 -15.76
CA GLY A 147 -3.38 -9.08 -16.47
C GLY A 147 -2.85 -10.37 -15.81
N ASN A 148 -2.51 -10.33 -14.52
CA ASN A 148 -2.04 -11.50 -13.77
C ASN A 148 -3.24 -12.33 -13.29
N THR A 149 -3.71 -13.25 -14.14
CA THR A 149 -4.88 -14.10 -13.90
C THR A 149 -4.77 -14.91 -12.61
N ALA A 150 -3.63 -15.57 -12.39
CA ALA A 150 -3.41 -16.40 -11.19
C ALA A 150 -3.46 -15.58 -9.89
N GLY A 151 -2.85 -14.39 -9.87
CA GLY A 151 -2.91 -13.48 -8.72
C GLY A 151 -4.32 -12.95 -8.48
N THR A 152 -5.05 -12.65 -9.55
CA THR A 152 -6.44 -12.20 -9.50
C THR A 152 -7.37 -13.27 -8.95
N GLU A 153 -7.32 -14.51 -9.43
CA GLU A 153 -8.17 -15.61 -8.94
C GLU A 153 -8.01 -15.84 -7.44
N ARG A 154 -6.75 -15.86 -6.97
CA ARG A 154 -6.42 -16.05 -5.55
C ARG A 154 -6.99 -14.94 -4.67
N THR A 155 -6.97 -13.69 -5.15
CA THR A 155 -7.38 -12.52 -4.36
C THR A 155 -8.85 -12.18 -4.52
N LEU A 156 -9.48 -12.50 -5.65
CA LEU A 156 -10.88 -12.20 -5.95
C LEU A 156 -11.81 -12.92 -4.98
N ALA A 157 -11.56 -14.18 -4.65
CA ALA A 157 -12.36 -14.92 -3.66
C ALA A 157 -12.43 -14.22 -2.28
N LEU A 158 -11.40 -13.45 -1.93
CA LEU A 158 -11.31 -12.71 -0.66
C LEU A 158 -11.85 -11.28 -0.75
N ALA A 159 -11.94 -10.72 -1.96
CA ALA A 159 -12.23 -9.31 -2.20
C ALA A 159 -13.45 -9.05 -3.09
N ALA A 160 -14.15 -10.08 -3.58
CA ALA A 160 -15.25 -9.97 -4.55
C ALA A 160 -16.34 -8.98 -4.13
N GLU A 161 -16.68 -8.94 -2.84
CA GLU A 161 -17.72 -8.05 -2.31
C GLU A 161 -17.26 -6.61 -2.05
N THR A 162 -15.96 -6.34 -2.20
CA THR A 162 -15.42 -5.00 -2.02
C THR A 162 -15.59 -4.17 -3.28
N THR A 163 -15.63 -2.84 -3.14
CA THR A 163 -15.75 -1.93 -4.27
C THR A 163 -14.61 -2.10 -5.29
N THR A 164 -13.38 -2.35 -4.81
CA THR A 164 -12.21 -2.63 -5.64
C THR A 164 -12.29 -4.00 -6.30
N GLY A 165 -12.84 -5.02 -5.64
CA GLY A 165 -13.10 -6.33 -6.25
C GLY A 165 -14.13 -6.25 -7.39
N ARG A 166 -15.22 -5.51 -7.19
CA ARG A 166 -16.23 -5.27 -8.24
C ARG A 166 -15.65 -4.53 -9.44
N LEU A 167 -14.82 -3.51 -9.20
CA LEU A 167 -14.10 -2.84 -10.28
C LEU A 167 -13.11 -3.78 -10.98
N ALA A 168 -12.39 -4.61 -10.23
CA ALA A 168 -11.47 -5.59 -10.77
C ALA A 168 -12.17 -6.60 -11.69
N SER A 169 -13.37 -7.07 -11.33
CA SER A 169 -14.18 -7.95 -12.19
C SER A 169 -14.45 -7.33 -13.57
N ALA A 170 -14.82 -6.05 -13.61
CA ALA A 170 -15.00 -5.33 -14.88
C ALA A 170 -13.69 -5.18 -15.66
N VAL A 171 -12.58 -4.90 -14.97
CA VAL A 171 -11.23 -4.85 -15.58
C VAL A 171 -10.85 -6.18 -16.21
N ILE A 172 -11.08 -7.29 -15.51
CA ILE A 172 -10.77 -8.65 -16.01
C ILE A 172 -11.53 -8.93 -17.31
N ALA A 173 -12.85 -8.69 -17.31
CA ALA A 173 -13.69 -8.90 -18.49
C ALA A 173 -13.23 -8.03 -19.67
N ALA A 174 -12.98 -6.73 -19.42
CA ALA A 174 -12.53 -5.81 -20.45
C ALA A 174 -11.14 -6.18 -21.02
N ARG A 175 -10.22 -6.66 -20.19
CA ARG A 175 -8.90 -7.14 -20.64
C ARG A 175 -8.98 -8.45 -21.43
N ALA A 176 -9.94 -9.30 -21.10
CA ALA A 176 -10.21 -10.52 -21.87
C ALA A 176 -10.91 -10.25 -23.21
N GLY A 177 -11.28 -8.99 -23.49
CA GLY A 177 -12.02 -8.61 -24.70
C GLY A 177 -13.52 -8.87 -24.61
N ASP A 178 -14.02 -9.35 -23.48
CA ASP A 178 -15.46 -9.52 -23.23
C ASP A 178 -16.08 -8.19 -22.76
N PHE A 179 -16.20 -7.27 -23.72
CA PHE A 179 -16.70 -5.93 -23.44
C PHE A 179 -18.18 -5.92 -23.04
N ALA A 180 -18.98 -6.89 -23.50
CA ALA A 180 -20.38 -7.02 -23.11
C ALA A 180 -20.51 -7.39 -21.63
N ALA A 181 -19.72 -8.36 -21.14
CA ALA A 181 -19.69 -8.69 -19.72
C ALA A 181 -19.14 -7.52 -18.88
N ALA A 182 -18.09 -6.84 -19.36
CA ALA A 182 -17.54 -5.67 -18.69
C ALA A 182 -18.58 -4.54 -18.54
N GLU A 183 -19.35 -4.25 -19.61
CA GLU A 183 -20.42 -3.25 -19.58
C GLU A 183 -21.48 -3.60 -18.54
N LYS A 184 -21.97 -4.84 -18.57
CA LYS A 184 -22.95 -5.35 -17.60
C LYS A 184 -22.45 -5.24 -16.16
N LEU A 185 -21.20 -5.57 -15.89
CA LEU A 185 -20.60 -5.48 -14.54
C LEU A 185 -20.51 -4.03 -14.06
N LEU A 186 -20.12 -3.11 -14.94
CA LEU A 186 -20.04 -1.67 -14.63
C LEU A 186 -21.43 -1.09 -14.33
N GLU A 187 -22.45 -1.49 -15.08
CA GLU A 187 -23.84 -1.08 -14.84
C GLU A 187 -24.38 -1.68 -13.55
N GLN A 188 -24.21 -2.99 -13.34
CA GLN A 188 -24.66 -3.69 -12.14
C GLN A 188 -24.03 -3.11 -10.86
N HIS A 189 -22.80 -2.63 -10.94
CA HIS A 189 -22.07 -2.09 -9.79
C HIS A 189 -22.00 -0.57 -9.73
N ALA A 190 -22.68 0.16 -10.63
CA ALA A 190 -22.56 1.61 -10.77
C ALA A 190 -22.69 2.37 -9.43
N VAL A 191 -23.73 2.07 -8.65
CA VAL A 191 -23.97 2.71 -7.33
C VAL A 191 -22.83 2.48 -6.34
N VAL A 192 -22.22 1.29 -6.36
CA VAL A 192 -21.11 0.96 -5.46
C VAL A 192 -19.82 1.61 -5.97
N LEU A 193 -19.58 1.60 -7.28
CA LEU A 193 -18.41 2.23 -7.88
C LEU A 193 -18.40 3.74 -7.69
N ASP A 194 -19.57 4.38 -7.59
CA ASP A 194 -19.70 5.81 -7.25
C ASP A 194 -19.20 6.16 -5.84
N GLN A 195 -19.09 5.17 -4.94
CA GLN A 195 -18.50 5.34 -3.61
C GLN A 195 -16.96 5.40 -3.65
N LEU A 196 -16.34 5.07 -4.79
CA LEU A 196 -14.92 5.29 -4.96
C LEU A 196 -14.61 6.80 -4.90
N GLY A 197 -13.50 7.13 -4.27
CA GLY A 197 -12.99 8.50 -4.22
C GLY A 197 -11.99 8.76 -5.34
N GLY A 198 -11.92 10.01 -5.79
CA GLY A 198 -10.81 10.55 -6.57
C GLY A 198 -10.43 9.74 -7.82
N SER A 199 -9.18 9.29 -7.86
CA SER A 199 -8.58 8.62 -9.03
C SER A 199 -9.27 7.31 -9.41
N LEU A 200 -9.69 6.48 -8.43
CA LEU A 200 -10.32 5.19 -8.72
C LEU A 200 -11.75 5.33 -9.27
N ARG A 201 -12.49 6.36 -8.85
CA ARG A 201 -13.79 6.69 -9.45
C ARG A 201 -13.62 7.17 -10.89
N ALA A 202 -12.68 8.09 -11.11
CA ALA A 202 -12.35 8.54 -12.45
C ALA A 202 -11.92 7.37 -13.35
N PHE A 203 -11.18 6.40 -12.80
CA PHE A 203 -10.85 5.19 -13.53
C PHE A 203 -12.08 4.34 -13.89
N ALA A 204 -13.01 4.13 -12.97
CA ALA A 204 -14.25 3.40 -13.27
C ALA A 204 -15.05 4.07 -14.41
N GLU A 205 -15.12 5.41 -14.42
CA GLU A 205 -15.75 6.17 -15.50
C GLU A 205 -15.01 6.05 -16.83
N VAL A 206 -13.67 6.15 -16.80
CA VAL A 206 -12.81 5.93 -17.98
C VAL A 206 -12.97 4.53 -18.53
N LEU A 207 -13.03 3.51 -17.66
CA LEU A 207 -13.25 2.12 -18.06
C LEU A 207 -14.63 1.96 -18.72
N ALA A 208 -15.67 2.60 -18.17
CA ALA A 208 -16.99 2.59 -18.78
C ALA A 208 -17.03 3.29 -20.14
N ALA A 209 -16.31 4.41 -20.30
CA ALA A 209 -16.16 5.08 -21.60
C ALA A 209 -15.41 4.22 -22.61
N TYR A 210 -14.33 3.56 -22.18
CA TYR A 210 -13.56 2.64 -23.01
C TYR A 210 -14.40 1.44 -23.47
N VAL A 211 -15.11 0.80 -22.54
CA VAL A 211 -15.99 -0.33 -22.85
C VAL A 211 -17.11 0.09 -23.81
N ALA A 212 -17.79 1.22 -23.56
CA ALA A 212 -18.82 1.75 -24.45
C ALA A 212 -18.27 2.01 -25.88
N SER A 213 -17.03 2.49 -26.01
CA SER A 213 -16.39 2.69 -27.32
C SER A 213 -16.17 1.38 -28.10
N LYS A 214 -16.14 0.24 -27.40
CA LYS A 214 -15.97 -1.10 -27.99
C LYS A 214 -17.30 -1.79 -28.29
N THR A 215 -18.36 -1.48 -27.54
CA THR A 215 -19.69 -2.05 -27.74
C THR A 215 -20.60 -1.19 -28.63
N GLY A 216 -20.13 0.00 -29.06
CA GLY A 216 -20.95 0.96 -29.81
C GLY A 216 -21.94 1.72 -28.93
N GLY A 217 -21.70 1.72 -27.62
CA GLY A 217 -22.47 2.47 -26.63
C GLY A 217 -22.29 3.98 -26.76
N ARG A 218 -23.08 4.74 -25.98
CA ARG A 218 -23.01 6.21 -25.99
C ARG A 218 -21.64 6.70 -25.55
N ALA A 219 -21.13 7.72 -26.25
CA ALA A 219 -19.92 8.42 -25.85
C ALA A 219 -20.07 8.96 -24.42
N ARG A 220 -19.03 8.78 -23.60
CA ARG A 220 -18.97 9.25 -22.21
C ARG A 220 -17.77 10.17 -22.04
N GLU A 221 -17.86 11.10 -21.10
CA GLU A 221 -16.75 11.97 -20.73
C GLU A 221 -15.59 11.14 -20.15
N VAL A 222 -14.36 11.54 -20.48
CA VAL A 222 -13.14 10.86 -20.06
C VAL A 222 -12.37 11.77 -19.08
N PRO A 223 -12.53 11.59 -17.75
CA PRO A 223 -11.98 12.50 -16.74
C PRO A 223 -10.48 12.28 -16.47
N ILE A 224 -9.62 12.48 -17.48
CA ILE A 224 -8.19 12.14 -17.45
C ILE A 224 -7.44 12.85 -16.33
N LEU A 225 -7.66 14.16 -16.14
CA LEU A 225 -7.01 14.94 -15.09
C LEU A 225 -7.32 14.39 -13.69
N ARG A 226 -8.57 13.93 -13.47
CA ARG A 226 -9.00 13.36 -12.20
C ARG A 226 -8.50 11.94 -11.97
N MET A 227 -8.30 11.18 -13.05
CA MET A 227 -7.74 9.83 -13.03
C MET A 227 -6.25 9.85 -12.65
N PHE A 228 -5.45 10.73 -13.26
CA PHE A 228 -4.00 10.72 -13.03
C PHE A 228 -3.54 11.69 -11.94
N ARG A 229 -4.21 12.83 -11.73
CA ARG A 229 -3.86 13.84 -10.70
C ARG A 229 -2.36 14.17 -10.69
N GLU A 230 -1.64 13.63 -9.70
CA GLU A 230 -0.21 13.82 -9.45
C GLU A 230 0.70 12.84 -10.23
N SER A 231 0.13 12.06 -11.15
CA SER A 231 0.85 11.08 -11.99
C SER A 231 0.74 11.41 -13.48
N SER A 232 1.59 10.79 -14.30
CA SER A 232 1.54 10.91 -15.76
C SER A 232 0.65 9.81 -16.37
N PRO A 233 -0.18 10.15 -17.37
CA PRO A 233 -0.87 9.16 -18.21
C PRO A 233 0.04 8.09 -18.81
N ASP A 234 1.32 8.42 -19.05
CA ASP A 234 2.30 7.49 -19.63
C ASP A 234 2.50 6.23 -18.80
N GLN A 235 2.25 6.29 -17.48
CA GLN A 235 2.36 5.11 -16.62
C GLN A 235 1.36 4.02 -17.00
N LEU A 236 0.20 4.40 -17.55
CA LEU A 236 -0.78 3.45 -18.02
C LEU A 236 -0.27 2.66 -19.22
N LYS A 237 0.59 3.23 -20.07
CA LYS A 237 1.09 2.59 -21.29
C LYS A 237 1.77 1.25 -21.01
N ALA A 238 2.51 1.16 -19.90
CA ALA A 238 3.21 -0.07 -19.51
C ALA A 238 2.26 -1.17 -18.99
N VAL A 239 1.07 -0.79 -18.51
CA VAL A 239 0.12 -1.68 -17.83
C VAL A 239 -1.04 -2.08 -18.75
N TRP A 240 -1.55 -1.13 -19.52
CA TRP A 240 -2.69 -1.29 -20.41
C TRP A 240 -2.58 -0.39 -21.65
N PRO A 241 -1.77 -0.79 -22.65
CA PRO A 241 -1.47 0.04 -23.81
C PRO A 241 -2.70 0.38 -24.66
N GLU A 242 -3.69 -0.52 -24.75
CA GLU A 242 -4.93 -0.30 -25.49
C GLU A 242 -5.80 0.79 -24.85
N LEU A 243 -5.90 0.79 -23.52
CA LEU A 243 -6.62 1.82 -22.78
C LEU A 243 -5.89 3.16 -22.87
N HIS A 244 -4.56 3.16 -22.78
CA HIS A 244 -3.75 4.36 -23.02
C HIS A 244 -4.00 4.94 -24.42
N ALA A 245 -4.01 4.12 -25.47
CA ALA A 245 -4.29 4.58 -26.83
C ALA A 245 -5.71 5.15 -26.98
N PHE A 246 -6.70 4.61 -26.26
CA PHE A 246 -8.03 5.21 -26.16
C PHE A 246 -7.99 6.60 -25.53
N LEU A 247 -7.27 6.78 -24.41
CA LEU A 247 -7.15 8.06 -23.73
C LEU A 247 -6.49 9.13 -24.60
N VAL A 248 -5.40 8.78 -25.29
CA VAL A 248 -4.70 9.71 -26.20
C VAL A 248 -5.64 10.20 -27.31
N ARG A 249 -6.44 9.31 -27.91
CA ARG A 249 -7.44 9.71 -28.91
C ARG A 249 -8.53 10.60 -28.33
N ALA A 250 -9.01 10.31 -27.12
CA ALA A 250 -10.01 11.13 -26.45
C ALA A 250 -9.50 12.55 -26.16
N GLN A 251 -8.19 12.74 -25.95
CA GLN A 251 -7.58 14.07 -25.74
C GLN A 251 -7.44 14.88 -27.03
N GLN A 252 -7.32 14.22 -28.18
CA GLN A 252 -7.13 14.88 -29.48
C GLN A 252 -8.44 15.49 -30.03
N GLY A 253 -9.58 15.24 -29.38
CA GLY A 253 -10.90 15.69 -29.83
C GLY A 253 -11.41 14.90 -31.04
N PRO A 254 -12.66 15.12 -31.47
CA PRO A 254 -13.13 14.54 -32.72
C PRO A 254 -12.28 15.09 -33.88
N GLU A 255 -11.67 14.21 -34.69
CA GLU A 255 -11.09 14.61 -35.96
C GLU A 255 -12.20 15.29 -36.79
N LEU A 256 -12.08 16.60 -37.01
CA LEU A 256 -12.94 17.30 -37.96
C LEU A 256 -12.74 16.64 -39.33
N PRO A 257 -13.80 16.17 -40.01
CA PRO A 257 -13.66 15.63 -41.34
C PRO A 257 -13.06 16.71 -42.25
N ARG A 258 -11.97 16.35 -42.95
CA ARG A 258 -11.42 17.16 -44.05
C ARG A 258 -12.26 17.02 -45.29
#